data_AF-A0A2W0B0Y2-F1
#
_entry.id   AF-A0A2W0B0Y2-F1
#
_cell.length_a   1.000
_cell.length_b   1.000
_cell.length_c   1.000
_cell.angle_alpha   90.00
_cell.angle_beta   90.00
_cell.angle_gamma   90.00
#
_symmetry.space_group_name_H-M   'P 1'
#
loop_
_entity.id
_entity.type
_entity.pdbx_description
1 polymer ?
#
loop_
_entity_poly.entity_id
_entity_poly.type
_entity_poly.pdbx_seq_one_letter_code
_entity_poly.pdbx_strand_id
1 'polypeptide(L)'
;AMEPHSTLASFEFDSQTGQPGRLTVWSSTQVPYYLQHKLSIVLEMPMAQIRVIKPLVGGGFGGKSEIIPLEIITAVAARKAKAPVKITYTREEVFWAHR
;
A
#
# COMPACT_ATOMS: atom_id res chain seq x y z
N ALA A 1 -7.92 1.97 -16.71
CA ALA A 1 -7.65 0.52 -16.66
C ALA A 1 -8.87 -0.22 -16.11
N MET A 2 -9.09 -1.48 -16.53
CA MET A 2 -10.27 -2.28 -16.11
C MET A 2 -10.19 -2.72 -14.65
N GLU A 3 -9.00 -3.03 -14.14
CA GLU A 3 -8.79 -3.28 -12.71
C GLU A 3 -8.85 -1.95 -11.93
N PRO A 4 -9.65 -1.84 -10.85
CA PRO A 4 -9.56 -0.73 -9.90
C PRO A 4 -8.20 -0.65 -9.19
N HIS A 5 -7.98 0.42 -8.42
CA HIS A 5 -6.85 0.46 -7.51
C HIS A 5 -7.15 -0.38 -6.27
N SER A 6 -6.21 -1.25 -5.90
CA SER A 6 -6.34 -2.13 -4.74
C SER A 6 -5.01 -2.23 -4.01
N THR A 7 -5.06 -2.27 -2.68
CA THR A 7 -3.89 -2.47 -1.84
C THR A 7 -4.22 -3.37 -0.67
N LEU A 8 -3.32 -4.28 -0.35
CA LEU A 8 -3.27 -5.07 0.87
C LEU A 8 -1.98 -4.71 1.61
N ALA A 9 -2.07 -4.44 2.91
CA ALA A 9 -0.91 -4.24 3.76
C ALA A 9 -0.97 -5.15 4.98
N SER A 10 0.19 -5.65 5.39
CA SER A 10 0.35 -6.49 6.57
C SER A 10 1.66 -6.17 7.27
N PHE A 11 1.60 -6.07 8.60
CA PHE A 11 2.76 -5.98 9.47
C PHE A 11 3.00 -7.31 10.17
N GLU A 12 4.27 -7.66 10.34
CA GLU A 12 4.67 -8.60 11.38
C GLU A 12 4.55 -7.88 12.74
N PHE A 13 3.99 -8.52 13.76
CA PHE A 13 3.89 -7.96 15.10
C PHE A 13 4.61 -8.85 16.10
N ASP A 14 5.39 -8.23 16.98
CA ASP A 14 5.97 -8.92 18.11
C ASP A 14 4.86 -9.35 19.09
N SER A 15 4.83 -10.63 19.46
CA SER A 15 3.75 -11.20 20.26
C SER A 15 3.78 -10.78 21.73
N GLN A 16 4.92 -10.27 22.22
CA GLN A 16 5.10 -9.88 23.62
C GLN A 16 4.86 -8.38 23.82
N THR A 17 5.42 -7.56 22.93
CA THR A 17 5.37 -6.09 22.99
C THR A 17 4.24 -5.50 22.15
N GLY A 18 3.72 -6.26 21.18
CA GLY A 18 2.71 -5.79 20.23
C GLY A 18 3.22 -4.68 19.31
N GLN A 19 4.54 -4.49 19.20
CA GLN A 19 5.16 -3.50 18.33
C GLN A 19 5.18 -3.98 16.87
N PRO A 20 5.01 -3.06 15.89
CA PRO A 20 5.10 -3.39 14.48
C PRO A 20 6.56 -3.64 14.07
N GLY A 21 6.79 -4.75 13.39
CA GLY A 21 8.03 -5.10 12.71
C GLY A 21 7.97 -4.79 11.22
N ARG A 22 8.32 -5.78 10.39
CA ARG A 22 8.39 -5.63 8.94
C ARG A 22 7.01 -5.39 8.31
N LEU A 23 6.94 -4.46 7.36
CA LEU A 23 5.77 -4.19 6.53
C LEU A 23 5.88 -4.91 5.17
N THR A 24 4.83 -5.63 4.77
CA THR A 24 4.62 -6.07 3.39
C THR A 24 3.36 -5.43 2.80
N VAL A 25 3.50 -4.83 1.62
CA VAL A 25 2.40 -4.19 0.88
C VAL A 25 2.28 -4.83 -0.50
N TRP A 26 1.09 -5.30 -0.84
CA TRP A 26 0.71 -5.70 -2.20
C TRP A 26 -0.14 -4.59 -2.78
N SER A 27 0.34 -3.92 -3.82
CA SER A 27 -0.42 -2.84 -4.47
C SER A 27 -0.43 -3.01 -5.99
N SER A 28 -1.58 -2.72 -6.60
CA SER A 28 -1.70 -2.55 -8.03
C SER A 28 -1.05 -1.21 -8.45
N THR A 29 0.29 -1.17 -8.49
CA THR A 29 1.09 0.03 -8.79
C THR A 29 2.07 -0.20 -9.94
N GLN A 30 2.37 0.83 -10.72
CA GLN A 30 3.45 0.84 -11.72
C GLN A 30 4.78 1.30 -11.13
N VAL A 31 4.78 1.82 -9.90
CA VAL A 31 5.95 2.47 -9.28
C VAL A 31 6.29 1.88 -7.89
N PRO A 32 6.53 0.55 -7.79
CA PRO A 32 6.70 -0.11 -6.50
C PRO A 32 7.89 0.41 -5.67
N TYR A 33 8.98 0.83 -6.33
CA TYR A 33 10.13 1.42 -5.65
C TYR A 33 9.82 2.80 -5.05
N TYR A 34 9.14 3.67 -5.82
CA TYR A 34 8.72 4.98 -5.30
C TYR A 34 7.69 4.84 -4.18
N LEU A 35 6.81 3.85 -4.27
CA LEU A 35 5.89 3.51 -3.18
C LEU A 35 6.63 3.08 -1.92
N GLN A 36 7.64 2.21 -2.04
CA GLN A 36 8.47 1.78 -0.91
C GLN A 36 9.14 2.98 -0.22
N HIS A 37 9.72 3.90 -1.00
CA HIS A 37 10.34 5.11 -0.47
C HIS A 37 9.32 6.06 0.18
N LYS A 38 8.14 6.27 -0.43
CA LYS A 38 7.09 7.12 0.15
C LYS A 38 6.57 6.53 1.47
N LEU A 39 6.35 5.22 1.54
CA LEU A 39 5.96 4.52 2.77
C LEU A 39 7.01 4.68 3.86
N SER A 40 8.31 4.63 3.52
CA SER A 40 9.39 4.79 4.50
C SER A 40 9.36 6.17 5.16
N ILE A 41 9.12 7.22 4.36
CA ILE A 41 8.99 8.59 4.86
C ILE A 41 7.76 8.73 5.75
N VAL A 42 6.58 8.29 5.27
CA VAL A 42 5.31 8.53 5.99
C VAL A 42 5.19 7.69 7.26
N LEU A 43 5.70 6.46 7.25
CA LEU A 43 5.63 5.56 8.40
C LEU A 43 6.81 5.73 9.36
N GLU A 44 7.80 6.54 8.99
CA GLU A 44 9.07 6.74 9.71
C GLU A 44 9.81 5.41 9.94
N MET A 45 9.87 4.59 8.90
CA MET A 45 10.49 3.27 8.93
C MET A 45 11.60 3.17 7.90
N PRO A 46 12.70 2.45 8.17
CA PRO A 46 13.72 2.18 7.16
C PRO A 46 13.14 1.44 5.95
N MET A 47 13.53 1.80 4.72
CA MET A 47 13.09 1.10 3.51
C MET A 47 13.40 -0.42 3.56
N ALA A 48 14.47 -0.82 4.24
CA ALA A 48 14.84 -2.22 4.43
C ALA A 48 13.79 -3.05 5.21
N GLN A 49 12.96 -2.38 6.01
CA GLN A 49 11.84 -3.01 6.74
C GLN A 49 10.51 -2.98 5.95
N ILE A 50 10.51 -2.47 4.72
CA ILE A 50 9.32 -2.36 3.88
C ILE A 50 9.52 -3.19 2.61
N ARG A 51 8.60 -4.11 2.34
CA ARG A 51 8.55 -4.87 1.09
C ARG A 51 7.30 -4.48 0.30
N VAL A 52 7.50 -3.94 -0.90
CA VAL A 52 6.40 -3.71 -1.85
C VAL A 52 6.39 -4.81 -2.89
N ILE A 53 5.26 -5.48 -3.06
CA ILE A 53 5.02 -6.52 -4.05
C ILE A 53 4.02 -5.99 -5.06
N LYS A 54 4.43 -5.96 -6.32
CA LYS A 54 3.53 -5.71 -7.45
C LYS A 54 3.01 -7.05 -7.96
N PRO A 55 1.75 -7.45 -7.69
CA PRO A 55 1.17 -8.65 -8.27
C PRO A 55 0.91 -8.47 -9.78
N LEU A 56 0.19 -9.41 -10.41
CA LEU A 56 -0.37 -9.17 -11.75
C LEU A 56 -1.28 -7.93 -11.69
N VAL A 57 -1.10 -6.99 -12.63
CA VAL A 57 -1.83 -5.71 -12.69
C VAL A 57 -2.70 -5.69 -13.94
N GLY A 58 -4.00 -5.46 -13.80
CA GLY A 58 -4.99 -5.44 -14.89
C GLY A 58 -5.02 -4.12 -15.67
N GLY A 59 -3.83 -3.61 -16.01
CA GLY A 59 -3.60 -2.36 -16.72
C GLY A 59 -3.39 -1.15 -15.80
N GLY A 60 -2.68 -0.14 -16.32
CA GLY A 60 -2.39 1.11 -15.61
C GLY A 60 -2.46 2.33 -16.52
N PHE A 61 -1.83 2.26 -17.70
CA PHE A 61 -1.85 3.32 -18.72
C PHE A 61 -1.48 4.72 -18.16
N GLY A 62 -0.58 4.76 -17.16
CA GLY A 62 -0.18 5.98 -16.45
C GLY A 62 -0.97 6.23 -15.16
N GLY A 63 -2.23 5.79 -15.06
CA GLY A 63 -3.07 5.99 -13.88
C GLY A 63 -2.64 5.23 -12.62
N LYS A 64 -1.61 4.37 -12.69
CA LYS A 64 -1.01 3.68 -11.55
C LYS A 64 0.47 4.06 -11.35
N SER A 65 0.92 5.14 -11.98
CA SER A 65 2.31 5.62 -11.93
C SER A 65 2.59 6.63 -10.81
N GLU A 66 1.59 6.91 -9.98
CA GLU A 66 1.69 7.79 -8.82
C GLU A 66 1.34 7.01 -7.56
N ILE A 67 1.88 7.46 -6.42
CA ILE A 67 1.43 6.99 -5.11
C ILE A 67 0.19 7.81 -4.74
N ILE A 68 -0.93 7.14 -4.51
CA ILE A 68 -2.17 7.79 -4.11
C ILE A 68 -2.42 7.53 -2.61
N PRO A 69 -3.42 8.20 -1.97
CA PRO A 69 -3.69 7.99 -0.55
C PRO A 69 -4.02 6.54 -0.18
N LEU A 70 -4.55 5.74 -1.12
CA LEU A 70 -4.93 4.33 -0.92
C LEU A 70 -3.80 3.52 -0.27
N GLU A 71 -2.60 3.54 -0.84
CA GLU A 71 -1.51 2.69 -0.37
C GLU A 71 -1.06 3.06 1.04
N ILE A 72 -1.00 4.36 1.31
CA ILE A 72 -0.56 4.90 2.59
C ILE A 72 -1.60 4.62 3.68
N ILE A 73 -2.87 4.90 3.41
CA ILE A 73 -3.97 4.66 4.35
C ILE A 73 -4.09 3.17 4.67
N THR A 74 -3.95 2.29 3.67
CA THR A 74 -3.98 0.84 3.88
C THR A 74 -2.87 0.40 4.83
N ALA A 75 -1.64 0.90 4.67
CA ALA A 75 -0.54 0.59 5.57
C ALA A 75 -0.75 1.14 6.98
N VAL A 76 -1.18 2.40 7.11
CA VAL A 76 -1.49 3.01 8.42
C VAL A 76 -2.62 2.24 9.13
N ALA A 77 -3.66 1.86 8.40
CA ALA A 77 -4.76 1.07 8.92
C ALA A 77 -4.29 -0.31 9.38
N ALA A 78 -3.46 -1.01 8.60
CA ALA A 78 -2.89 -2.30 9.00
C ALA A 78 -2.06 -2.19 10.28
N ARG A 79 -1.23 -1.14 10.40
CA ARG A 79 -0.44 -0.86 11.61
C ARG A 79 -1.33 -0.66 12.84
N LYS A 80 -2.40 0.13 12.70
CA LYS A 80 -3.31 0.48 13.80
C LYS A 80 -4.23 -0.68 14.19
N ALA A 81 -4.72 -1.43 13.21
CA ALA A 81 -5.61 -2.57 13.42
C ALA A 81 -4.88 -3.81 13.98
N LYS A 82 -3.53 -3.82 13.90
CA LYS A 82 -2.71 -5.01 14.20
C LYS A 82 -3.15 -6.26 13.44
N ALA A 83 -3.61 -6.05 12.21
CA ALA A 83 -4.15 -7.07 11.34
C ALA A 83 -3.91 -6.70 9.87
N PRO A 84 -3.89 -7.68 8.95
CA PRO A 84 -3.87 -7.40 7.52
C PRO A 84 -5.10 -6.57 7.11
N VAL A 85 -4.88 -5.50 6.34
CA VAL A 85 -5.95 -4.64 5.83
C VAL A 85 -5.88 -4.60 4.32
N LYS A 86 -7.02 -4.85 3.67
CA LYS A 86 -7.20 -4.67 2.23
C LYS A 86 -8.20 -3.56 1.97
N ILE A 87 -7.83 -2.62 1.11
CA ILE A 87 -8.74 -1.60 0.59
C ILE A 87 -8.75 -1.72 -0.92
N THR A 88 -9.94 -1.75 -1.50
CA THR A 88 -10.14 -1.73 -2.95
C THR A 88 -11.09 -0.59 -3.25
N TYR A 89 -10.65 0.35 -4.07
CA TYR A 89 -11.52 1.43 -4.50
C TYR A 89 -12.62 0.90 -5.40
N THR A 90 -13.80 1.47 -5.20
CA THR A 90 -14.88 1.45 -6.18
C THR A 90 -14.42 2.15 -7.47
N ARG A 91 -15.12 1.91 -8.57
CA ARG A 91 -14.82 2.60 -9.84
C ARG A 91 -14.95 4.12 -9.68
N GLU A 92 -15.92 4.58 -8.90
CA GLU A 92 -16.12 6.00 -8.63
C GLU A 92 -14.92 6.61 -7.88
N GLU A 93 -14.47 5.99 -6.79
CA GLU A 93 -13.29 6.45 -6.02
C GLU A 93 -12.01 6.52 -6.87
N VAL A 94 -11.85 5.62 -7.86
CA VAL A 94 -10.74 5.70 -8.82
C VAL A 94 -10.77 7.00 -9.63
N PHE A 95 -11.95 7.52 -9.99
CA PHE A 95 -12.06 8.80 -10.69
C PHE A 95 -11.79 9.99 -9.76
N TRP A 96 -12.09 9.87 -8.47
CA TRP A 96 -11.79 10.90 -7.48
C TRP A 96 -10.29 10.97 -7.14
N ALA A 97 -9.59 9.84 -7.16
CA ALA A 97 -8.19 9.74 -6.77
C ALA A 97 -7.19 10.49 -7.68
N HIS A 98 -7.62 10.89 -8.89
CA HIS A 98 -6.80 11.57 -9.90
C HIS A 98 -7.34 12.96 -10.28
N ARG A 99 -8.19 13.55 -9.43
CA ARG A 99 -8.66 14.93 -9.59
C ARG A 99 -7.78 15.91 -8.84
#